data_AF-A0AAE4IM97-F1
#
_entry.id   AF-A0AAE4IM97-F1
#
_cell.length_a   1.000
_cell.length_b   1.000
_cell.length_c   1.000
_cell.angle_alpha   90.00
_cell.angle_beta   90.00
_cell.angle_gamma   90.00
#
_symmetry.space_group_name_H-M   'P 1'
#
loop_
_entity.id
_entity.type
_entity.pdbx_description
1 polymer ?
#
loop_
_entity_poly.entity_id
_entity_poly.type
_entity_poly.pdbx_seq_one_letter_code
_entity_poly.pdbx_strand_id
1 'polypeptide(L)'
;MNHGDHNHDSRWNEHQWEAHLNDIEEQSAKLRQFITSDPVGSAPRWLHLINESDTVSEAVDTFVEEELLLDEAYFPDEDEDELDDLDDELDEDDFLFGDSLDKEELGEDEHDGEEWKALSDDYSVGPSGSMDQLLVYSDARDMTIRAMTWAKTLPKQMPIIPAHEFIDQCLMMSAKLAGGYTFGYEESFIGANIAYTKKGLEAANDALRNLQILKKSGLFDSQEYASMHAQIFEVRNTIGIFVQELRDNSHFGIE
;
A
#
# COMPACT_ATOMS: atom_id res chain seq x y z
N MET A 1 48.56 13.37 10.15
CA MET A 1 47.96 12.94 8.88
C MET A 1 47.51 11.49 9.02
N ASN A 2 46.25 11.33 9.44
CA ASN A 2 45.27 10.46 8.80
C ASN A 2 43.96 10.78 9.50
N HIS A 3 43.26 11.76 8.94
CA HIS A 3 41.88 12.05 9.30
C HIS A 3 41.00 10.93 8.73
N GLY A 4 39.91 10.66 9.44
CA GLY A 4 39.04 9.51 9.26
C GLY A 4 38.51 9.40 7.84
N ASP A 5 38.46 8.16 7.39
CA ASP A 5 37.58 7.74 6.31
C ASP A 5 36.58 6.76 6.92
N HIS A 6 35.68 7.32 7.73
CA HIS A 6 34.39 6.72 7.98
C HIS A 6 33.43 7.42 7.03
N ASN A 7 33.50 7.04 5.75
CA ASN A 7 32.45 7.40 4.82
C ASN A 7 31.20 6.64 5.30
N HIS A 8 30.30 7.38 5.94
CA HIS A 8 28.95 6.96 6.31
C HIS A 8 28.25 6.51 5.03
N ASP A 9 28.17 5.19 4.81
CA ASP A 9 27.14 4.68 3.93
C ASP A 9 25.85 4.69 4.75
N SER A 10 25.17 5.85 4.76
CA SER A 10 23.91 6.08 5.47
C SER A 10 22.75 5.38 4.74
N ARG A 11 22.98 4.18 4.23
CA ARG A 11 22.02 3.37 3.48
C ARG A 11 21.51 2.28 4.41
N TRP A 12 20.20 2.28 4.63
CA TRP A 12 19.57 1.25 5.43
C TRP A 12 19.31 0.01 4.57
N ASN A 13 19.73 -1.15 5.07
CA ASN A 13 19.37 -2.42 4.44
C ASN A 13 17.90 -2.78 4.71
N GLU A 14 17.39 -3.78 3.98
CA GLU A 14 16.00 -4.28 4.10
C GLU A 14 15.58 -4.54 5.56
N HIS A 15 16.46 -5.15 6.38
CA HIS A 15 16.14 -5.48 7.77
C HIS A 15 16.08 -4.25 8.69
N GLN A 16 16.88 -3.22 8.40
CA GLN A 16 16.82 -1.96 9.12
C GLN A 16 15.53 -1.21 8.81
N TRP A 17 15.14 -1.16 7.53
CA TRP A 17 13.84 -0.63 7.11
C TRP A 17 12.68 -1.40 7.74
N GLU A 18 12.71 -2.74 7.68
CA GLU A 18 11.68 -3.58 8.29
C GLU A 18 11.54 -3.33 9.79
N ALA A 19 12.65 -3.22 10.52
CA ALA A 19 12.62 -2.92 11.95
C ALA A 19 12.03 -1.54 12.24
N HIS A 20 12.45 -0.51 11.50
CA HIS A 20 11.94 0.84 11.65
C HIS A 20 10.43 0.94 11.35
N LEU A 21 9.99 0.33 10.26
CA LEU A 21 8.57 0.31 9.87
C LEU A 21 7.71 -0.45 10.88
N ASN A 22 8.25 -1.52 11.49
CA ASN A 22 7.54 -2.21 12.58
C ASN A 22 7.37 -1.30 13.81
N ASP A 23 8.40 -0.52 14.15
CA ASP A 23 8.31 0.44 15.27
C ASP A 23 7.29 1.55 14.97
N ILE A 24 7.27 2.07 13.74
CA ILE A 24 6.27 3.06 13.28
C ILE A 24 4.86 2.47 13.36
N GLU A 25 4.63 1.26 12.85
CA GLU A 25 3.31 0.63 12.87
C GLU A 25 2.82 0.33 14.28
N GLU A 26 3.72 -0.02 15.22
CA GLU A 26 3.33 -0.17 16.62
C GLU A 26 2.86 1.15 17.22
N GLN A 27 3.46 2.27 16.82
CA GLN A 27 3.02 3.61 17.22
C GLN A 27 1.71 4.01 16.54
N SER A 28 1.56 3.72 15.24
CA SER A 28 0.31 3.89 14.47
C SER A 28 -0.84 3.12 15.10
N ALA A 29 -0.63 1.86 15.49
CA ALA A 29 -1.64 1.06 16.16
C ALA A 29 -2.08 1.65 17.51
N LYS A 30 -1.15 2.21 18.29
CA LYS A 30 -1.46 2.91 19.55
C LYS A 30 -2.25 4.19 19.30
N LEU A 31 -1.90 4.96 18.28
CA LEU A 31 -2.60 6.20 17.91
C LEU A 31 -4.01 5.89 17.37
N ARG A 32 -4.15 4.89 16.50
CA ARG A 32 -5.44 4.38 16.04
C ARG A 32 -6.29 3.99 17.23
N GLN A 33 -5.76 3.19 18.16
CA GLN A 33 -6.49 2.82 19.38
C GLN A 33 -6.93 4.05 20.21
N PHE A 34 -6.14 5.12 20.21
CA PHE A 34 -6.47 6.36 20.92
C PHE A 34 -7.53 7.20 20.18
N ILE A 35 -7.40 7.40 18.87
CA ILE A 35 -8.34 8.18 18.03
C ILE A 35 -9.67 7.42 17.87
N THR A 36 -9.60 6.11 17.63
CA THR A 36 -10.77 5.22 17.50
C THR A 36 -11.28 4.74 18.86
N SER A 37 -11.02 5.46 19.95
CA SER A 37 -11.65 5.26 21.27
C SER A 37 -13.15 5.58 21.22
N ASP A 38 -13.87 5.01 20.25
CA ASP A 38 -15.31 5.04 20.16
C ASP A 38 -15.88 4.13 21.27
N PRO A 39 -16.77 4.63 22.13
CA PRO A 39 -17.47 3.82 23.12
C PRO A 39 -18.35 2.71 22.49
N VAL A 40 -18.56 2.74 21.17
CA VAL A 40 -19.36 1.79 20.38
C VAL A 40 -18.46 0.83 19.58
N GLY A 41 -17.46 0.23 20.23
CA GLY A 41 -16.65 -0.81 19.61
C GLY A 41 -17.50 -1.99 19.11
N SER A 42 -17.50 -2.25 17.78
CA SER A 42 -17.77 -3.59 17.22
C SER A 42 -17.54 -3.73 15.70
N ALA A 43 -17.51 -2.64 14.92
CA ALA A 43 -17.52 -2.72 13.44
C ALA A 43 -16.19 -2.28 12.80
N PRO A 44 -15.59 -3.08 11.90
CA PRO A 44 -14.41 -2.67 11.13
C PRO A 44 -14.60 -1.40 10.27
N ARG A 45 -13.52 -0.61 10.05
CA ARG A 45 -13.55 0.62 9.23
C ARG A 45 -14.10 0.39 7.82
N TRP A 46 -13.76 -0.72 7.18
CA TRP A 46 -14.23 -1.02 5.82
C TRP A 46 -15.76 -1.15 5.71
N LEU A 47 -16.46 -1.48 6.80
CA LEU A 47 -17.92 -1.47 6.82
C LEU A 47 -18.49 -0.06 6.69
N HIS A 48 -17.78 0.96 7.16
CA HIS A 48 -18.18 2.34 6.98
C HIS A 48 -17.89 2.78 5.55
N LEU A 49 -16.68 2.53 5.05
CA LEU A 49 -16.28 2.86 3.67
C LEU A 49 -17.22 2.27 2.63
N ILE A 50 -17.58 0.99 2.75
CA ILE A 50 -18.46 0.33 1.78
C ILE A 50 -19.89 0.89 1.76
N ASN A 51 -20.30 1.62 2.80
CA ASN A 51 -21.59 2.28 2.91
C ASN A 51 -21.52 3.78 2.55
N GLU A 52 -20.34 4.39 2.67
CA GLU A 52 -20.08 5.80 2.38
C GLU A 52 -19.76 6.03 0.90
N SER A 53 -19.05 5.10 0.26
CA SER A 53 -18.64 5.19 -1.15
C SER A 53 -19.76 4.75 -2.11
N ASP A 54 -19.75 5.33 -3.33
CA ASP A 54 -20.69 4.97 -4.38
C ASP A 54 -20.38 3.59 -4.97
N THR A 55 -19.09 3.25 -5.06
CA THR A 55 -18.62 1.96 -5.58
C THR A 55 -17.71 1.22 -4.60
N VAL A 56 -17.62 -0.11 -4.78
CA VAL A 56 -16.67 -0.93 -3.98
C VAL A 56 -15.22 -0.58 -4.33
N SER A 57 -14.96 -0.25 -5.59
CA SER A 57 -13.63 0.17 -6.04
C SER A 57 -13.18 1.42 -5.29
N GLU A 58 -14.04 2.45 -5.26
CA GLU A 58 -13.79 3.68 -4.52
C GLU A 58 -13.57 3.43 -3.02
N ALA A 59 -14.37 2.57 -2.39
CA ALA A 59 -14.17 2.20 -0.98
C ALA A 59 -12.80 1.54 -0.73
N VAL A 60 -12.27 0.80 -1.70
CA VAL A 60 -10.91 0.21 -1.62
C VAL A 60 -9.86 1.29 -1.80
N ASP A 61 -10.02 2.17 -2.79
CA ASP A 61 -9.06 3.26 -3.06
C ASP A 61 -8.98 4.22 -1.88
N THR A 62 -10.12 4.64 -1.32
CA THR A 62 -10.18 5.47 -0.10
C THR A 62 -9.51 4.78 1.09
N PHE A 63 -9.68 3.47 1.26
CA PHE A 63 -8.97 2.75 2.33
C PHE A 63 -7.46 2.82 2.13
N VAL A 64 -6.99 2.58 0.91
CA VAL A 64 -5.55 2.64 0.59
C VAL A 64 -5.00 4.04 0.88
N GLU A 65 -5.69 5.09 0.46
CA GLU A 65 -5.32 6.48 0.72
C GLU A 65 -5.28 6.79 2.23
N GLU A 66 -6.30 6.40 3.00
CA GLU A 66 -6.33 6.58 4.46
C GLU A 66 -5.14 5.89 5.14
N GLU A 67 -4.78 4.69 4.70
CA GLU A 67 -3.63 3.96 5.23
C GLU A 67 -2.30 4.62 4.88
N LEU A 68 -2.16 5.16 3.66
CA LEU A 68 -0.97 5.87 3.23
C LEU A 68 -0.77 7.17 4.02
N LEU A 69 -1.83 7.95 4.24
CA LEU A 69 -1.79 9.17 5.06
C LEU A 69 -1.40 8.87 6.51
N LEU A 70 -1.88 7.74 7.05
CA LEU A 70 -1.51 7.31 8.39
C LEU A 70 -0.06 6.88 8.49
N ASP A 71 0.51 6.32 7.43
CA ASP A 71 1.93 5.96 7.38
C ASP A 71 2.81 7.22 7.15
N GLU A 72 2.39 8.17 6.31
CA GLU A 72 3.05 9.45 6.05
C GLU A 72 3.18 10.33 7.30
N ALA A 73 2.15 10.39 8.13
CA ALA A 73 2.18 11.14 9.40
C ALA A 73 3.29 10.70 10.39
N TYR A 74 3.98 9.58 10.13
CA TYR A 74 5.10 9.08 10.91
C TYR A 74 6.47 9.28 10.26
N PHE A 75 6.52 9.75 9.01
CA PHE A 75 7.71 10.29 8.39
C PHE A 75 7.59 11.82 8.45
N PRO A 76 7.82 12.46 9.63
CA PRO A 76 7.94 13.91 9.63
C PRO A 76 9.02 14.26 8.63
N ASP A 77 8.73 15.15 7.70
CA ASP A 77 9.71 15.65 6.76
C ASP A 77 10.96 16.04 7.58
N GLU A 78 12.12 15.47 7.24
CA GLU A 78 13.37 15.78 7.95
C GLU A 78 13.74 17.29 7.83
N ASP A 79 12.96 18.06 7.06
CA ASP A 79 13.02 19.49 6.84
C ASP A 79 11.98 20.32 7.65
N GLU A 80 11.21 19.73 8.58
CA GLU A 80 10.28 20.49 9.45
C GLU A 80 10.99 21.44 10.44
N ASP A 81 12.30 21.27 10.67
CA ASP A 81 13.11 22.16 11.50
C ASP A 81 13.47 23.51 10.81
N GLU A 82 13.07 23.74 9.55
CA GLU A 82 13.24 25.03 8.83
C GLU A 82 11.93 25.85 8.67
N LEU A 83 10.84 25.46 9.35
CA LEU A 83 9.52 26.13 9.23
C LEU A 83 9.13 27.05 10.41
N ASP A 84 10.05 27.38 11.31
CA ASP A 84 9.75 28.22 12.49
C ASP A 84 9.82 29.74 12.22
N ASP A 85 10.12 30.18 10.97
CA ASP A 85 10.31 31.60 10.60
C ASP A 85 9.31 32.14 9.55
N LEU A 86 8.21 31.45 9.26
CA LEU A 86 7.11 31.94 8.39
C LEU A 86 5.80 32.14 9.15
N ASP A 87 5.86 32.92 10.23
CA ASP A 87 4.68 33.57 10.81
C ASP A 87 4.36 34.80 9.96
N ASP A 88 3.54 34.64 8.92
CA ASP A 88 2.53 35.59 8.42
C ASP A 88 2.03 35.18 7.01
N GLU A 89 0.75 34.76 6.94
CA GLU A 89 -0.09 34.55 5.74
C GLU A 89 0.15 33.27 4.90
N LEU A 90 -0.42 32.13 5.33
CA LEU A 90 -0.73 31.00 4.44
C LEU A 90 -2.25 30.80 4.37
N ASP A 91 -2.81 31.09 3.19
CA ASP A 91 -4.19 30.81 2.79
C ASP A 91 -4.44 29.28 2.77
N GLU A 92 -5.69 28.87 3.06
CA GLU A 92 -6.15 27.48 3.25
C GLU A 92 -6.10 26.57 1.98
N ASP A 93 -5.30 26.88 0.95
CA ASP A 93 -5.29 26.19 -0.34
C ASP A 93 -3.91 25.57 -0.74
N ASP A 94 -2.96 25.43 0.18
CA ASP A 94 -1.61 24.88 -0.13
C ASP A 94 -1.34 23.50 0.50
N PHE A 95 -2.34 22.61 0.43
CA PHE A 95 -2.21 21.20 0.78
C PHE A 95 -1.73 20.40 -0.44
N LEU A 96 -0.42 20.18 -0.54
CA LEU A 96 0.35 19.15 -1.28
C LEU A 96 -0.15 18.64 -2.67
N PHE A 97 -1.01 19.37 -3.37
CA PHE A 97 -1.43 19.08 -4.74
C PHE A 97 -1.81 20.38 -5.47
N GLY A 98 -0.83 21.23 -5.80
CA GLY A 98 -1.10 22.35 -6.71
C GLY A 98 0.02 23.36 -6.93
N ASP A 99 0.63 23.28 -8.11
CA ASP A 99 1.18 24.41 -8.88
C ASP A 99 2.64 24.86 -8.62
N SER A 100 3.58 24.09 -9.18
CA SER A 100 4.73 24.67 -9.87
C SER A 100 5.04 23.86 -11.14
N LEU A 101 4.08 23.84 -12.08
CA LEU A 101 4.41 23.72 -13.49
C LEU A 101 4.27 25.10 -14.10
N ASP A 102 5.41 25.80 -14.17
CA ASP A 102 5.57 27.03 -14.93
C ASP A 102 4.97 26.86 -16.32
N LYS A 103 3.88 27.58 -16.52
CA LYS A 103 3.13 27.66 -17.76
C LYS A 103 3.85 28.60 -18.71
N GLU A 104 4.98 28.17 -19.26
CA GLU A 104 5.56 28.75 -20.46
C GLU A 104 5.78 27.68 -21.55
N GLU A 105 4.76 27.58 -22.42
CA GLU A 105 4.89 27.39 -23.86
C GLU A 105 5.67 26.16 -24.37
N LEU A 106 5.07 24.96 -24.24
CA LEU A 106 5.32 23.85 -25.17
C LEU A 106 3.98 23.37 -25.74
N GLY A 107 3.67 23.84 -26.94
CA GLY A 107 2.64 23.27 -27.78
C GLY A 107 3.14 22.00 -28.49
N GLU A 108 2.18 21.13 -28.79
CA GLU A 108 2.23 19.91 -29.60
C GLU A 108 2.40 18.58 -28.83
N ASP A 109 1.26 17.91 -28.64
CA ASP A 109 1.02 16.46 -28.47
C ASP A 109 2.27 15.55 -28.36
N GLU A 110 2.92 15.50 -27.20
CA GLU A 110 4.04 14.57 -26.92
C GLU A 110 3.60 13.20 -26.38
N HIS A 111 2.29 12.99 -26.14
CA HIS A 111 1.77 11.72 -25.58
C HIS A 111 1.24 10.72 -26.61
N ASP A 112 1.07 11.10 -27.88
CA ASP A 112 0.54 10.20 -28.92
C ASP A 112 1.68 9.34 -29.50
N GLY A 113 2.13 8.36 -28.72
CA GLY A 113 3.23 7.49 -29.12
C GLY A 113 3.99 6.81 -27.99
N GLU A 114 3.58 6.92 -26.73
CA GLU A 114 4.24 6.24 -25.60
C GLU A 114 3.50 4.98 -25.11
N GLU A 115 2.34 4.65 -25.70
CA GLU A 115 1.55 3.47 -25.36
C GLU A 115 2.35 2.15 -25.46
N TRP A 116 3.37 2.09 -26.31
CA TRP A 116 4.22 0.90 -26.44
C TRP A 116 5.17 0.70 -25.26
N LYS A 117 5.45 1.75 -24.46
CA LYS A 117 6.25 1.62 -23.23
C LYS A 117 5.46 0.89 -22.14
N ALA A 118 4.14 1.11 -22.05
CA ALA A 118 3.25 0.36 -21.17
C ALA A 118 3.09 -1.13 -21.57
N LEU A 119 3.48 -1.49 -22.81
CA LEU A 119 3.49 -2.88 -23.29
C LEU A 119 4.82 -3.61 -23.02
N SER A 120 5.82 -2.91 -22.48
CA SER A 120 7.14 -3.44 -22.16
C SER A 120 7.24 -3.68 -20.66
N ASP A 121 7.44 -4.94 -20.24
CA ASP A 121 7.61 -5.32 -18.82
C ASP A 121 8.73 -4.52 -18.12
N ASP A 122 9.76 -4.10 -18.86
CA ASP A 122 10.87 -3.28 -18.36
C ASP A 122 10.45 -1.84 -17.94
N TYR A 123 9.30 -1.34 -18.39
CA TYR A 123 8.82 0.03 -18.11
C TYR A 123 7.56 0.06 -17.23
N SER A 124 6.82 -1.05 -17.12
CA SER A 124 5.69 -1.18 -16.19
C SER A 124 6.12 -1.43 -14.75
N VAL A 125 7.36 -1.90 -14.53
CA VAL A 125 7.92 -2.25 -13.21
C VAL A 125 9.03 -1.28 -12.75
N GLY A 126 9.00 -0.02 -13.23
CA GLY A 126 10.02 0.98 -12.94
C GLY A 126 9.46 2.31 -12.40
N PRO A 127 10.35 3.25 -12.01
CA PRO A 127 9.99 4.56 -11.42
C PRO A 127 9.22 5.52 -12.35
N SER A 128 8.92 5.10 -13.59
CA SER A 128 8.17 5.88 -14.58
C SER A 128 6.79 5.30 -14.92
N GLY A 129 6.41 4.17 -14.33
CA GLY A 129 5.07 3.61 -14.45
C GLY A 129 4.06 4.34 -13.56
N SER A 130 2.77 4.07 -13.76
CA SER A 130 1.73 4.33 -12.75
C SER A 130 1.57 3.10 -11.85
N MET A 131 1.19 3.30 -10.58
CA MET A 131 0.91 2.19 -9.65
C MET A 131 -0.11 1.20 -10.20
N ASP A 132 -1.10 1.69 -10.95
CA ASP A 132 -2.14 0.87 -11.59
C ASP A 132 -1.58 -0.02 -12.73
N GLN A 133 -0.39 0.27 -13.24
CA GLN A 133 0.30 -0.53 -14.24
C GLN A 133 1.18 -1.62 -13.61
N LEU A 134 1.41 -1.55 -12.29
CA LEU A 134 2.13 -2.58 -11.57
C LEU A 134 1.22 -3.80 -11.41
N LEU A 135 1.49 -4.86 -12.18
CA LEU A 135 0.66 -6.06 -12.23
C LEU A 135 0.37 -6.65 -10.84
N VAL A 136 1.37 -6.66 -9.95
CA VAL A 136 1.20 -7.17 -8.58
C VAL A 136 0.21 -6.33 -7.76
N TYR A 137 0.18 -5.01 -7.96
CA TYR A 137 -0.78 -4.14 -7.30
C TYR A 137 -2.17 -4.30 -7.92
N SER A 138 -2.28 -4.32 -9.24
CA SER A 138 -3.57 -4.55 -9.94
C SER A 138 -4.22 -5.87 -9.50
N ASP A 139 -3.44 -6.96 -9.47
CA ASP A 139 -3.91 -8.28 -9.04
C ASP A 139 -4.40 -8.28 -7.58
N ALA A 140 -3.65 -7.61 -6.69
CA ALA A 140 -4.03 -7.45 -5.29
C ALA A 140 -5.30 -6.62 -5.13
N ARG A 141 -5.39 -5.49 -5.83
CA ARG A 141 -6.53 -4.58 -5.81
C ARG A 141 -7.80 -5.26 -6.30
N ASP A 142 -7.73 -6.01 -7.40
CA ASP A 142 -8.86 -6.79 -7.92
C ASP A 142 -9.33 -7.85 -6.93
N MET A 143 -8.39 -8.51 -6.23
CA MET A 143 -8.71 -9.46 -5.17
C MET A 143 -9.39 -8.77 -3.97
N THR A 144 -8.94 -7.58 -3.57
CA THR A 144 -9.56 -6.77 -2.52
C THR A 144 -10.97 -6.33 -2.90
N ILE A 145 -11.18 -5.83 -4.12
CA ILE A 145 -12.49 -5.45 -4.64
C ILE A 145 -13.43 -6.65 -4.62
N ARG A 146 -12.95 -7.83 -5.01
CA ARG A 146 -13.72 -9.07 -4.95
C ARG A 146 -14.10 -9.45 -3.52
N ALA A 147 -13.16 -9.37 -2.57
CA ALA A 147 -13.41 -9.66 -1.16
C ALA A 147 -14.44 -8.70 -0.55
N MET A 148 -14.32 -7.40 -0.83
CA MET A 148 -15.27 -6.37 -0.42
C MET A 148 -16.65 -6.55 -1.07
N THR A 149 -16.69 -6.94 -2.35
CA THR A 149 -17.94 -7.25 -3.04
C THR A 149 -18.63 -8.46 -2.42
N TRP A 150 -17.86 -9.50 -2.07
CA TRP A 150 -18.37 -10.64 -1.30
C TRP A 150 -18.89 -10.21 0.07
N ALA A 151 -18.21 -9.27 0.76
CA ALA A 151 -18.66 -8.75 2.04
C ALA A 151 -20.08 -8.15 1.99
N LYS A 152 -20.49 -7.54 0.86
CA LYS A 152 -21.85 -7.01 0.68
C LYS A 152 -22.93 -8.08 0.63
N THR A 153 -22.58 -9.33 0.34
CA THR A 153 -23.53 -10.45 0.33
C THR A 153 -23.74 -11.03 1.72
N LEU A 154 -22.87 -10.70 2.68
CA LEU A 154 -22.95 -11.19 4.05
C LEU A 154 -24.12 -10.56 4.82
N PRO A 155 -24.73 -11.30 5.76
CA PRO A 155 -25.77 -10.75 6.62
C PRO A 155 -25.25 -9.60 7.50
N LYS A 156 -25.97 -8.47 7.52
CA LYS A 156 -25.61 -7.21 8.24
C LYS A 156 -25.34 -7.34 9.75
N GLN A 157 -25.67 -8.47 10.36
CA GLN A 157 -25.59 -8.70 11.82
C GLN A 157 -24.67 -9.88 12.16
N MET A 158 -23.78 -10.27 11.26
CA MET A 158 -23.00 -11.49 11.40
C MET A 158 -21.67 -11.23 12.13
N PRO A 159 -21.44 -11.80 13.32
CA PRO A 159 -20.24 -11.58 14.11
C PRO A 159 -19.13 -12.58 13.76
N ILE A 160 -18.86 -12.80 12.48
CA ILE A 160 -17.80 -13.75 12.09
C ILE A 160 -16.49 -12.97 12.03
N ILE A 161 -15.78 -12.94 13.16
CA ILE A 161 -14.44 -12.34 13.30
C ILE A 161 -13.52 -12.78 12.14
N PRO A 162 -13.45 -14.07 11.74
CA PRO A 162 -12.60 -14.47 10.60
C PRO A 162 -12.99 -13.89 9.24
N ALA A 163 -14.25 -13.49 9.03
CA ALA A 163 -14.69 -12.85 7.79
C ALA A 163 -14.24 -11.39 7.76
N HIS A 164 -14.35 -10.69 8.89
CA HIS A 164 -13.82 -9.34 9.04
C HIS A 164 -12.30 -9.35 8.86
N GLU A 165 -11.60 -10.24 9.57
CA GLU A 165 -10.16 -10.40 9.45
C GLU A 165 -9.73 -10.78 8.02
N PHE A 166 -10.50 -11.60 7.30
CA PHE A 166 -10.20 -11.89 5.89
C PHE A 166 -10.25 -10.62 5.02
N ILE A 167 -11.28 -9.79 5.19
CA ILE A 167 -11.46 -8.55 4.42
C ILE A 167 -10.39 -7.53 4.79
N ASP A 168 -10.12 -7.35 6.09
CA ASP A 168 -9.07 -6.47 6.61
C ASP A 168 -7.71 -6.83 6.01
N GLN A 169 -7.37 -8.12 5.95
CA GLN A 169 -6.11 -8.58 5.38
C GLN A 169 -6.05 -8.41 3.86
N CYS A 170 -7.17 -8.52 3.14
CA CYS A 170 -7.20 -8.20 1.71
C CYS A 170 -7.01 -6.69 1.46
N LEU A 171 -7.57 -5.83 2.31
CA LEU A 171 -7.37 -4.39 2.22
C LEU A 171 -5.93 -4.00 2.54
N MET A 172 -5.37 -4.59 3.60
CA MET A 172 -4.00 -4.33 4.02
C MET A 172 -2.96 -4.80 3.01
N MET A 173 -3.22 -5.91 2.33
CA MET A 173 -2.40 -6.38 1.21
C MET A 173 -2.23 -5.28 0.15
N SER A 174 -3.32 -4.65 -0.29
CA SER A 174 -3.28 -3.59 -1.31
C SER A 174 -2.66 -2.30 -0.77
N ALA A 175 -3.00 -1.89 0.45
CA ALA A 175 -2.42 -0.70 1.07
C ALA A 175 -0.90 -0.80 1.26
N LYS A 176 -0.39 -1.96 1.68
CA LYS A 176 1.06 -2.15 1.86
C LYS A 176 1.83 -2.25 0.54
N LEU A 177 1.22 -2.78 -0.51
CA LEU A 177 1.81 -2.70 -1.86
C LEU A 177 1.86 -1.27 -2.38
N ALA A 178 0.81 -0.49 -2.16
CA ALA A 178 0.80 0.93 -2.49
C ALA A 178 1.88 1.69 -1.70
N GLY A 179 2.00 1.44 -0.40
CA GLY A 179 3.04 2.06 0.44
C GLY A 179 4.45 1.67 -0.02
N GLY A 180 4.67 0.43 -0.45
CA GLY A 180 5.95 0.05 -1.03
C GLY A 180 6.25 0.82 -2.32
N TYR A 181 5.24 0.99 -3.17
CA TYR A 181 5.34 1.75 -4.40
C TYR A 181 5.68 3.23 -4.17
N THR A 182 5.13 3.88 -3.14
CA THR A 182 5.40 5.30 -2.85
C THR A 182 6.85 5.58 -2.45
N PHE A 183 7.55 4.62 -1.82
CA PHE A 183 9.00 4.72 -1.58
C PHE A 183 9.84 4.66 -2.87
N GLY A 184 9.27 4.18 -3.98
CA GLY A 184 9.94 4.10 -5.26
C GLY A 184 10.99 2.98 -5.36
N TYR A 185 11.87 3.11 -6.36
CA TYR A 185 12.84 2.08 -6.76
C TYR A 185 14.29 2.53 -6.62
N GLU A 186 14.53 3.69 -6.02
CA GLU A 186 15.87 4.22 -5.82
C GLU A 186 16.66 3.40 -4.80
N GLU A 187 17.97 3.28 -4.98
CA GLU A 187 18.85 2.47 -4.12
C GLU A 187 18.73 2.84 -2.63
N SER A 188 18.47 4.12 -2.33
CA SER A 188 18.30 4.63 -0.95
C SER A 188 17.00 4.14 -0.28
N PHE A 189 15.95 3.88 -1.07
CA PHE A 189 14.59 3.61 -0.59
C PHE A 189 14.06 2.22 -0.97
N ILE A 190 14.77 1.49 -1.83
CA ILE A 190 14.39 0.14 -2.27
C ILE A 190 14.21 -0.83 -1.09
N GLY A 191 14.97 -0.64 0.00
CA GLY A 191 14.81 -1.40 1.24
C GLY A 191 13.45 -1.17 1.91
N ALA A 192 12.91 0.05 1.85
CA ALA A 192 11.57 0.38 2.35
C ALA A 192 10.49 -0.26 1.47
N ASN A 193 10.64 -0.15 0.14
CA ASN A 193 9.73 -0.80 -0.82
C ASN A 193 9.67 -2.32 -0.61
N ILE A 194 10.82 -2.99 -0.47
CA ILE A 194 10.87 -4.43 -0.18
C ILE A 194 10.18 -4.75 1.16
N ALA A 195 10.43 -3.96 2.20
CA ALA A 195 9.84 -4.18 3.52
C ALA A 195 8.30 -4.05 3.50
N TYR A 196 7.77 -3.03 2.82
CA TYR A 196 6.32 -2.86 2.61
C TYR A 196 5.71 -3.97 1.76
N THR A 197 6.37 -4.36 0.67
CA THR A 197 5.92 -5.47 -0.17
C THR A 197 5.88 -6.78 0.61
N LYS A 198 6.84 -7.03 1.51
CA LYS A 198 6.81 -8.17 2.44
C LYS A 198 5.63 -8.11 3.40
N LYS A 199 5.27 -6.94 3.93
CA LYS A 199 4.06 -6.77 4.75
C LYS A 199 2.80 -7.07 3.93
N GLY A 200 2.74 -6.66 2.66
CA GLY A 200 1.68 -7.05 1.74
C GLY A 200 1.60 -8.58 1.54
N LEU A 201 2.74 -9.25 1.45
CA LEU A 201 2.83 -10.72 1.38
C LEU A 201 2.34 -11.40 2.66
N GLU A 202 2.68 -10.86 3.83
CA GLU A 202 2.20 -11.35 5.12
C GLU A 202 0.68 -11.22 5.22
N ALA A 203 0.12 -10.08 4.81
CA ALA A 203 -1.32 -9.87 4.75
C ALA A 203 -2.02 -10.87 3.80
N ALA A 204 -1.43 -11.14 2.62
CA ALA A 204 -1.94 -12.15 1.70
C ALA A 204 -1.96 -13.57 2.31
N ASN A 205 -0.92 -13.92 3.08
CA ASN A 205 -0.86 -15.20 3.80
C ASN A 205 -1.93 -15.30 4.90
N ASP A 206 -2.13 -14.22 5.65
CA ASP A 206 -3.13 -14.16 6.71
C ASP A 206 -4.56 -14.16 6.17
N ALA A 207 -4.80 -13.50 5.05
CA ALA A 207 -6.06 -13.60 4.32
C ALA A 207 -6.32 -15.05 3.85
N LEU A 208 -5.31 -15.74 3.29
CA LEU A 208 -5.41 -17.17 2.94
C LEU A 208 -5.77 -18.04 4.16
N ARG A 209 -5.11 -17.80 5.30
CA ARG A 209 -5.36 -18.51 6.56
C ARG A 209 -6.81 -18.30 7.02
N ASN A 210 -7.28 -17.05 7.00
CA ASN A 210 -8.65 -16.71 7.39
C ASN A 210 -9.68 -17.31 6.44
N LEU A 211 -9.42 -17.29 5.13
CA LEU A 211 -10.28 -17.95 4.16
C LEU A 211 -10.39 -19.46 4.42
N GLN A 212 -9.28 -20.13 4.76
CA GLN A 212 -9.30 -21.55 5.12
C GLN A 212 -10.15 -21.84 6.36
N ILE A 213 -10.14 -20.96 7.36
CA ILE A 213 -11.02 -21.05 8.54
C ILE A 213 -12.49 -20.94 8.09
N LEU A 214 -12.78 -20.02 7.17
CA LEU A 214 -14.13 -19.80 6.62
C LEU A 214 -14.64 -20.96 5.76
N LYS A 215 -13.79 -21.88 5.30
CA LYS A 215 -14.22 -23.03 4.47
C LYS A 215 -15.39 -23.82 5.06
N LYS A 216 -15.43 -23.95 6.40
CA LYS A 216 -16.46 -24.73 7.12
C LYS A 216 -17.60 -23.88 7.68
N SER A 217 -17.59 -22.57 7.42
CA SER A 217 -18.58 -21.63 7.96
C SER A 217 -19.95 -21.75 7.29
N GLY A 218 -20.03 -22.34 6.10
CA GLY A 218 -21.25 -22.36 5.28
C GLY A 218 -21.53 -21.04 4.56
N LEU A 219 -20.63 -20.06 4.62
CA LEU A 219 -20.74 -18.78 3.91
C LEU A 219 -20.41 -18.87 2.42
N PHE A 220 -19.75 -19.95 2.01
CA PHE A 220 -19.35 -20.19 0.63
C PHE A 220 -19.98 -21.48 0.13
N ASP A 221 -20.39 -21.48 -1.14
CA ASP A 221 -20.49 -22.73 -1.88
C ASP A 221 -19.09 -23.25 -2.27
N SER A 222 -19.02 -24.51 -2.73
CA SER A 222 -17.72 -25.13 -3.03
C SER A 222 -16.99 -24.47 -4.20
N GLN A 223 -17.71 -23.88 -5.16
CA GLN A 223 -17.13 -23.27 -6.35
C GLN A 223 -16.63 -21.85 -6.04
N GLU A 224 -17.42 -21.08 -5.31
CA GLU A 224 -17.07 -19.74 -4.85
C GLU A 224 -15.85 -19.78 -3.94
N TYR A 225 -15.82 -20.70 -2.95
CA TYR A 225 -14.65 -20.91 -2.10
C TYR A 225 -13.41 -21.25 -2.92
N ALA A 226 -13.52 -22.21 -3.85
CA ALA A 226 -12.37 -22.65 -4.65
C ALA A 226 -11.84 -21.53 -5.54
N SER A 227 -12.72 -20.72 -6.11
CA SER A 227 -12.35 -19.59 -6.95
C SER A 227 -11.72 -18.45 -6.14
N MET A 228 -12.26 -18.12 -4.97
CA MET A 228 -11.70 -17.11 -4.07
C MET A 228 -10.31 -17.54 -3.57
N HIS A 229 -10.18 -18.81 -3.16
CA HIS A 229 -8.91 -19.37 -2.71
C HIS A 229 -7.87 -19.42 -3.82
N ALA A 230 -8.25 -19.78 -5.05
CA ALA A 230 -7.34 -19.81 -6.18
C ALA A 230 -6.78 -18.41 -6.46
N GLN A 231 -7.64 -17.39 -6.53
CA GLN A 231 -7.21 -16.03 -6.81
C GLN A 231 -6.23 -15.51 -5.75
N ILE A 232 -6.58 -15.58 -4.46
CA ILE A 232 -5.69 -15.07 -3.42
C ILE A 232 -4.37 -15.86 -3.31
N PHE A 233 -4.39 -17.15 -3.66
CA PHE A 233 -3.19 -17.96 -3.76
C PHE A 233 -2.26 -17.48 -4.89
N GLU A 234 -2.81 -17.15 -6.05
CA GLU A 234 -2.04 -16.56 -7.15
C GLU A 234 -1.50 -15.18 -6.77
N VAL A 235 -2.33 -14.28 -6.23
CA VAL A 235 -1.87 -12.96 -5.76
C VAL A 235 -0.70 -13.09 -4.79
N ARG A 236 -0.80 -13.99 -3.80
CA ARG A 236 0.29 -14.27 -2.87
C ARG A 236 1.57 -14.76 -3.58
N ASN A 237 1.45 -15.56 -4.62
CA ASN A 237 2.61 -15.98 -5.43
C ASN A 237 3.22 -14.80 -6.17
N THR A 238 2.39 -13.99 -6.83
CA THR A 238 2.83 -12.81 -7.57
C THR A 238 3.58 -11.84 -6.65
N ILE A 239 3.05 -11.55 -5.46
CA ILE A 239 3.76 -10.72 -4.46
C ILE A 239 5.09 -11.37 -4.05
N GLY A 240 5.10 -12.68 -3.80
CA GLY A 240 6.32 -13.39 -3.41
C GLY A 240 7.42 -13.35 -4.49
N ILE A 241 7.03 -13.39 -5.77
CA ILE A 241 7.93 -13.22 -6.91
C ILE A 241 8.41 -11.76 -6.97
N PHE A 242 7.51 -10.80 -6.84
CA PHE A 242 7.84 -9.37 -6.88
C PHE A 242 8.84 -8.97 -5.80
N VAL A 243 8.75 -9.53 -4.58
CA VAL A 243 9.79 -9.35 -3.54
C VAL A 243 11.17 -9.79 -4.01
N GLN A 244 11.27 -10.89 -4.77
CA GLN A 244 12.55 -11.33 -5.31
C GLN A 244 13.01 -10.41 -6.44
N GLU A 245 12.11 -9.97 -7.31
CA GLU A 245 12.43 -9.02 -8.39
C GLU A 245 12.97 -7.70 -7.84
N LEU A 246 12.36 -7.15 -6.78
CA LEU A 246 12.87 -5.96 -6.09
C LEU A 246 14.27 -6.17 -5.51
N ARG A 247 14.54 -7.36 -4.95
CA ARG A 247 15.87 -7.71 -4.44
C ARG A 247 16.89 -7.87 -5.56
N ASP A 248 16.53 -8.54 -6.64
CA ASP A 248 17.44 -8.74 -7.77
C ASP A 248 17.78 -7.37 -8.41
N ASN A 249 16.77 -6.51 -8.59
CA ASN A 249 16.95 -5.15 -9.10
C ASN A 249 17.79 -4.27 -8.17
N SER A 250 17.67 -4.43 -6.85
CA SER A 250 18.51 -3.69 -5.90
C SER A 250 19.99 -4.09 -5.94
N HIS A 251 20.29 -5.35 -6.33
CA HIS A 251 21.68 -5.81 -6.48
C HIS A 251 22.34 -5.32 -7.78
N PHE A 252 21.56 -4.95 -8.82
CA PHE A 252 22.10 -4.39 -10.07
C PHE A 252 22.42 -2.88 -10.00
N GLY A 253 22.11 -2.20 -8.90
CA GLY A 253 22.53 -0.82 -8.62
C GLY A 253 23.89 -0.69 -7.93
N ILE A 254 24.52 -1.82 -7.56
CA ILE A 254 25.81 -1.88 -6.85
C ILE A 254 26.92 -2.30 -7.84
N GLU A 255 27.24 -1.44 -8.81
CA GLU A 255 28.54 -1.44 -9.52
C GLU A 255 29.19 -0.06 -9.52
#